data_AF-A0A7C5QN38-F1
#
_entry.id   AF-A0A7C5QN38-F1
#
_cell.length_a   1.000
_cell.length_b   1.000
_cell.length_c   1.000
_cell.angle_alpha   90.00
_cell.angle_beta   90.00
_cell.angle_gamma   90.00
#
_symmetry.space_group_name_H-M   'P 1'
#
loop_
_entity.id
_entity.type
_entity.pdbx_description
1 polymer ?
#
loop_
_entity_poly.entity_id
_entity_poly.type
_entity_poly.pdbx_seq_one_letter_code
_entity_poly.pdbx_strand_id
1 'polypeptide(L)' 'DTQSQVRLRFDSRAAAEEYAREHGIDAQVFEPHKRRFNIRPGGYGDNFATKRRETWTH' A
#
# COMPACT_ATOMS: atom_id res chain seq x y z
N ASP A 1 14.23 20.33 -24.14
CA ASP A 1 12.92 19.66 -24.17
C ASP A 1 12.82 18.78 -22.94
N THR A 2 12.12 19.25 -21.92
CA THR A 2 12.07 18.58 -20.61
C THR A 2 10.81 17.73 -20.57
N GLN A 3 10.92 16.47 -21.00
CA GLN A 3 9.89 15.47 -20.80
C GLN A 3 9.61 15.38 -19.29
N SER A 4 8.53 16.03 -18.86
CA SER A 4 8.04 16.02 -17.48
C SER A 4 7.67 14.58 -17.09
N GLN A 5 7.89 14.19 -15.84
CA GLN A 5 7.42 12.88 -15.36
C GLN A 5 5.90 12.78 -15.53
N VAL A 6 5.44 11.85 -16.38
CA VAL A 6 4.02 11.59 -16.62
C VAL A 6 3.55 10.47 -15.70
N ARG A 7 2.38 10.65 -15.08
CA ARG A 7 1.68 9.60 -14.30
C ARG A 7 0.38 9.23 -15.01
N LEU A 8 0.27 7.96 -15.40
CA LEU A 8 -0.93 7.40 -16.03
C LEU A 8 -1.67 6.52 -15.02
N ARG A 9 -3.01 6.53 -15.05
CA ARG A 9 -3.85 5.65 -14.24
C ARG A 9 -4.62 4.71 -15.17
N PHE A 10 -4.70 3.45 -14.79
CA PHE A 10 -5.42 2.41 -15.51
C PHE A 10 -6.35 1.69 -14.53
N ASP A 11 -7.49 1.21 -15.03
CA ASP A 11 -8.47 0.51 -14.21
C ASP A 11 -8.04 -0.93 -13.91
N SER A 12 -7.16 -1.50 -14.74
CA SER A 12 -6.65 -2.86 -14.58
C SER A 12 -5.17 -2.97 -14.87
N ARG A 13 -4.54 -3.99 -14.29
CA ARG A 13 -3.16 -4.37 -14.57
C ARG A 13 -2.94 -4.68 -16.05
N ALA A 14 -3.85 -5.42 -16.67
CA ALA A 14 -3.75 -5.82 -18.07
C ALA A 14 -3.71 -4.60 -19.01
N ALA A 15 -4.54 -3.59 -18.75
CA ALA A 15 -4.56 -2.36 -19.54
C ALA A 15 -3.21 -1.59 -19.45
N ALA A 16 -2.58 -1.58 -18.27
CA ALA A 16 -1.27 -0.95 -18.09
C ALA A 16 -0.14 -1.72 -18.81
N GLU A 17 -0.16 -3.05 -18.75
CA GLU A 17 0.83 -3.90 -19.44
C GLU A 17 0.71 -3.81 -20.96
N GLU A 18 -0.51 -3.75 -21.49
CA GLU A 18 -0.76 -3.56 -22.91
C GLU A 18 -0.26 -2.20 -23.42
N TYR A 19 -0.58 -1.13 -22.70
CA TYR A 19 -0.10 0.20 -23.03
C TYR A 19 1.44 0.24 -23.07
N ALA A 20 2.11 -0.34 -22.08
CA ALA A 20 3.56 -0.39 -22.04
C ALA A 20 4.14 -1.18 -23.24
N ARG A 21 3.55 -2.34 -23.55
CA ARG A 21 3.96 -3.19 -24.68
C ARG A 21 3.81 -2.49 -26.03
N GLU A 22 2.67 -1.83 -26.27
CA GLU A 22 2.41 -1.10 -27.52
C GLU A 22 3.36 0.07 -27.73
N HIS A 23 3.77 0.73 -26.64
CA HIS A 23 4.66 1.88 -26.67
C HIS A 23 6.14 1.49 -26.51
N GLY A 24 6.47 0.19 -26.43
CA GLY A 24 7.84 -0.29 -26.25
C GLY A 24 8.48 0.13 -24.93
N ILE A 25 7.67 0.35 -23.89
CA ILE A 25 8.11 0.78 -22.55
C ILE A 25 8.40 -0.46 -21.71
N ASP A 26 9.64 -0.56 -21.20
CA ASP A 26 9.99 -1.59 -20.21
C ASP A 26 9.30 -1.29 -18.87
N ALA A 27 8.55 -2.25 -18.35
CA ALA A 27 7.67 -2.05 -17.21
C ALA A 27 7.97 -3.06 -16.10
N GLN A 28 8.12 -2.56 -14.87
CA GLN A 28 8.19 -3.38 -13.67
C GLN A 28 6.81 -3.46 -13.02
N VAL A 29 6.30 -4.68 -12.83
CA VAL A 29 5.00 -4.92 -12.20
C VAL A 29 5.16 -5.03 -10.70
N PHE A 30 4.47 -4.17 -9.96
CA PHE A 30 4.37 -4.23 -8.50
C PHE A 30 2.98 -4.70 -8.11
N GLU A 31 2.89 -5.79 -7.35
CA GLU A 31 1.60 -6.28 -6.87
C GLU A 31 1.00 -5.32 -5.82
N PRO A 32 -0.32 -5.13 -5.82
CA PRO A 32 -0.98 -4.27 -4.84
C PRO A 32 -0.81 -4.84 -3.44
N HIS A 33 -0.15 -4.08 -2.57
CA HIS A 33 0.01 -4.46 -1.17
C HIS A 33 -1.32 -4.28 -0.42
N LYS A 34 -2.11 -5.36 -0.33
CA LYS A 34 -3.35 -5.37 0.45
C LYS A 34 -3.04 -5.01 1.91
N ARG A 35 -3.68 -3.95 2.42
CA ARG A 35 -3.55 -3.59 3.84
C ARG A 35 -4.09 -4.76 4.67
N ARG A 36 -3.26 -5.29 5.57
CA ARG A 36 -3.74 -6.25 6.57
C ARG A 36 -4.71 -5.54 7.51
N PHE A 37 -5.83 -6.18 7.82
CA PHE A 37 -6.69 -5.73 8.92
C PHE A 37 -5.88 -5.77 10.20
N ASN A 38 -5.73 -4.61 10.86
CA ASN A 38 -5.07 -4.53 12.16
C ASN A 38 -6.06 -4.95 13.23
N ILE A 39 -6.29 -6.26 13.36
CA ILE A 39 -7.12 -6.84 14.42
C ILE A 39 -6.27 -6.84 15.70
N ARG A 40 -6.33 -5.75 16.46
CA ARG A 40 -5.73 -5.68 17.80
C ARG A 40 -6.74 -6.19 18.82
N PRO A 41 -6.55 -7.39 19.41
CA PRO A 41 -7.34 -7.78 20.56
C PRO A 41 -7.15 -6.73 21.66
N GLY A 42 -8.25 -6.30 22.30
CA GLY A 42 -8.21 -5.36 23.42
C GLY A 42 -8.14 -3.86 23.07
N GLY A 43 -7.91 -3.48 21.81
CA GLY A 43 -8.07 -2.09 21.33
C GLY A 43 -7.43 -1.01 22.23
N TYR A 44 -8.21 0.02 22.57
CA TYR A 44 -7.79 1.09 23.50
C TYR A 44 -7.75 0.64 24.97
N GLY A 45 -8.61 -0.30 25.38
CA GLY A 45 -8.66 -0.82 26.75
C GLY A 45 -7.41 -1.58 27.17
N ASP A 46 -6.72 -2.21 26.21
CA ASP A 46 -5.44 -2.89 26.44
C ASP A 46 -4.32 -1.93 26.87
N ASN A 47 -4.45 -0.61 26.68
CA ASN A 47 -3.45 0.35 27.14
C ASN A 47 -3.35 0.43 28.67
N PHE A 48 -4.44 0.11 29.37
CA PHE A 48 -4.55 0.15 30.82
C PHE A 48 -4.78 -1.24 31.44
N ALA A 49 -4.72 -2.31 30.64
CA ALA A 49 -4.95 -3.66 31.14
C ALA A 49 -3.86 -4.07 32.14
N THR A 50 -4.26 -4.58 33.30
CA THR A 50 -3.37 -5.04 34.38
C THR A 50 -2.41 -6.16 33.98
N LYS A 51 -2.69 -6.85 32.88
CA LYS A 51 -1.83 -7.87 32.27
C LYS A 51 -0.70 -7.31 31.40
N ARG A 52 -0.67 -6.00 31.11
CA ARG A 52 0.44 -5.39 30.35
C ARG A 52 1.66 -5.24 31.24
N ARG A 53 2.83 -5.59 30.69
CA ARG A 53 4.14 -5.37 31.32
C ARG A 53 4.47 -3.88 31.46
N GLU A 54 4.05 -3.07 30.50
CA GLU A 54 4.22 -1.61 30.51
C GLU A 54 2.89 -0.94 30.13
N THR A 55 2.34 -0.16 31.05
CA THR A 55 1.20 0.73 30.81
C THR A 55 1.67 2.01 30.16
N TRP A 56 0.90 2.55 29.23
CA TRP A 56 1.20 3.85 28.63
C TRP A 56 0.98 4.94 29.68
N THR A 57 2.06 5.55 30.15
CA THR A 57 2.01 6.78 30.94
C THR A 57 2.17 7.97 30.00
N HIS A 58 1.45 9.06 30.30
CA HIS A 58 1.34 10.27 29.47
C HIS A 58 2.69 10.84 29.04
#